data_AF-A0A969VUA3-F1
#
_entry.id   AF-A0A969VUA3-F1
#
_cell.length_a   1.000
_cell.length_b   1.000
_cell.length_c   1.000
_cell.angle_alpha   90.00
_cell.angle_beta   90.00
_cell.angle_gamma   90.00
#
_symmetry.space_group_name_H-M   'P 1'
#
loop_
_entity.id
_entity.type
_entity.pdbx_description
1 polymer ?
#
loop_
_entity_poly.entity_id
_entity_poly.type
_entity_poly.pdbx_seq_one_letter_code
_entity_poly.pdbx_strand_id
1 'polypeptide(L)' 'MNFPILSFLTFFPLIGVIFILLRRGTEEVVVRSSKNISILVSVINFIVSLFLWSKFDPTNAGFQFIEETQWI' A
#
# COMPACT_ATOMS: atom_id res chain seq x y z
N MET A 1 -7.13 -8.67 15.51
CA MET A 1 -6.66 -7.51 14.73
C MET A 1 -7.80 -7.13 13.81
N ASN A 2 -8.52 -6.04 14.07
CA ASN A 2 -9.70 -5.65 13.27
C ASN A 2 -9.33 -4.71 12.11
N PHE A 3 -8.04 -4.61 11.78
CA PHE A 3 -7.55 -3.77 10.70
C PHE A 3 -7.28 -4.63 9.46
N PRO A 4 -7.89 -4.33 8.30
CA PRO A 4 -7.72 -5.09 7.07
C PRO A 4 -6.36 -4.74 6.42
N ILE A 5 -5.30 -5.35 6.96
CA ILE A 5 -3.90 -5.07 6.60
C ILE A 5 -3.57 -5.50 5.16
N LEU A 6 -4.15 -6.59 4.66
CA LEU A 6 -3.89 -7.08 3.31
C LEU A 6 -4.55 -6.17 2.28
N SER A 7 -5.78 -5.72 2.55
CA SER A 7 -6.48 -4.70 1.76
C SER A 7 -5.72 -3.38 1.78
N PHE A 8 -5.23 -2.96 2.94
CA PHE A 8 -4.39 -1.75 3.03
C PHE A 8 -3.15 -1.89 2.13
N LEU A 9 -2.39 -2.98 2.23
CA LEU A 9 -1.19 -3.20 1.39
C LEU A 9 -1.49 -3.22 -0.11
N THR A 10 -2.69 -3.69 -0.47
CA THR A 10 -3.12 -3.81 -1.88
C THR A 10 -3.57 -2.46 -2.45
N PHE A 11 -4.36 -1.69 -1.69
CA PHE A 11 -5.01 -0.48 -2.20
C PHE A 11 -4.35 0.83 -1.79
N PHE A 12 -3.50 0.85 -0.75
CA PHE A 12 -2.79 2.05 -0.31
C PHE A 12 -1.95 2.71 -1.43
N PRO A 13 -1.28 1.97 -2.34
CA PRO A 13 -0.61 2.59 -3.48
C PRO A 13 -1.50 3.47 -4.37
N LEU A 14 -2.81 3.18 -4.45
CA LEU A 14 -3.76 3.99 -5.23
C LEU A 14 -3.94 5.39 -4.66
N ILE A 15 -3.79 5.57 -3.35
CA ILE A 15 -3.79 6.91 -2.73
C ILE A 15 -2.61 7.73 -3.27
N GLY A 16 -1.44 7.11 -3.43
CA GLY A 16 -0.27 7.72 -4.07
C GLY A 16 -0.57 8.17 -5.50
N VAL A 17 -1.25 7.32 -6.28
CA VAL A 17 -1.68 7.65 -7.65
C VAL A 17 -2.61 8.85 -7.66
N ILE A 18 -3.59 8.93 -6.78
CA ILE A 18 -4.49 10.09 -6.67
C ILE A 18 -3.67 11.36 -6.42
N PHE A 19 -2.71 11.34 -5.50
CA PHE A 19 -1.86 12.51 -5.24
C PHE A 19 -1.01 12.92 -6.44
N ILE A 20 -0.50 11.95 -7.21
CA ILE A 20 0.24 12.20 -8.45
C ILE A 20 -0.67 12.86 -9.50
N LEU A 21 -1.87 12.33 -9.71
CA LEU A 21 -2.84 12.85 -10.69
C LEU A 21 -3.28 14.29 -10.40
N LEU A 22 -3.30 14.70 -9.14
CA LEU A 22 -3.66 16.05 -8.73
C LEU A 22 -2.51 17.08 -8.88
N ARG A 23 -1.27 16.65 -9.20
CA ARG A 23 -0.15 17.58 -9.36
C ARG A 23 -0.27 18.39 -10.66
N ARG A 24 -0.01 19.69 -10.56
CA ARG A 24 0.05 20.64 -11.68
C ARG A 24 1.34 21.45 -11.56
N GLY A 25 1.91 21.88 -12.68
CA GLY A 25 3.15 22.68 -12.71
C GLY A 25 3.95 22.42 -13.98
N THR A 26 5.21 22.85 -13.99
CA THR A 26 6.16 22.48 -15.04
C THR A 26 6.43 20.98 -15.02
N GLU A 27 6.85 20.44 -16.16
CA GLU A 27 7.17 19.02 -16.31
C GLU A 27 8.17 18.55 -15.24
N GLU A 28 9.23 19.33 -15.01
CA GLU A 28 10.25 19.03 -14.00
C GLU A 28 9.68 18.90 -12.57
N VAL A 29 8.77 19.81 -12.19
CA VAL A 29 8.13 19.81 -10.86
C VAL A 29 7.19 18.62 -10.71
N VAL A 30 6.43 18.29 -11.75
CA VAL A 30 5.52 17.14 -11.77
C VAL A 30 6.32 15.84 -11.67
N VAL A 31 7.38 15.68 -12.46
CA VAL A 31 8.26 14.50 -12.43
C VAL A 31 8.92 14.34 -11.07
N ARG A 32 9.49 15.42 -10.50
CA ARG A 32 10.13 15.37 -9.18
C ARG A 32 9.13 15.01 -8.08
N SER A 33 7.96 15.65 -8.08
CA SER A 33 6.91 15.39 -7.07
C SER A 33 6.43 13.94 -7.16
N SER A 34 6.21 13.43 -8.38
CA SER A 34 5.72 12.08 -8.59
C SER A 34 6.70 11.04 -8.07
N LYS A 35 8.00 11.21 -8.34
CA LYS A 35 9.05 10.34 -7.79
C LYS A 35 9.04 10.32 -6.27
N ASN A 36 8.97 11.51 -5.64
CA ASN A 36 8.96 11.61 -4.19
C ASN A 36 7.73 10.94 -3.57
N ILE A 37 6.54 11.12 -4.17
CA ILE A 37 5.30 10.46 -3.74
C ILE A 37 5.42 8.94 -3.88
N SER A 38 5.86 8.44 -5.04
CA SER A 38 6.01 7.00 -5.27
C SER A 38 6.99 6.35 -4.30
N ILE A 39 8.11 7.02 -3.98
CA ILE A 39 9.07 6.52 -2.99
C ILE A 39 8.44 6.47 -1.60
N LEU A 40 7.80 7.56 -1.16
CA LEU A 40 7.16 7.62 0.17
C LEU A 40 6.11 6.51 0.33
N VAL A 41 5.22 6.36 -0.66
CA VAL A 41 4.16 5.35 -0.65
C VAL A 41 4.75 3.94 -0.65
N SER A 42 5.78 3.68 -1.45
CA SER A 42 6.48 2.39 -1.48
C SER A 42 7.15 2.05 -0.15
N VAL A 43 7.80 3.03 0.50
CA VAL A 43 8.46 2.83 1.80
C VAL A 43 7.42 2.51 2.88
N ILE A 44 6.30 3.23 2.92
CA ILE A 44 5.21 2.93 3.86
C ILE A 44 4.67 1.52 3.60
N ASN A 45 4.39 1.17 2.34
CA ASN A 45 3.89 -0.16 1.99
C ASN A 45 4.87 -1.27 2.38
N PHE A 46 6.17 -1.04 2.17
CA PHE A 46 7.22 -1.97 2.56
C PHE A 46 7.27 -2.18 4.07
N ILE A 47 7.23 -1.10 4.87
CA ILE A 47 7.20 -1.19 6.34
C ILE A 47 5.99 -2.00 6.82
N VAL A 48 4.80 -1.74 6.26
CA VAL A 48 3.59 -2.49 6.63
C VAL A 48 3.71 -3.96 6.21
N SER A 49 4.34 -4.25 5.08
CA SER A 49 4.57 -5.63 4.62
C SER A 49 5.49 -6.40 5.57
N LEU A 50 6.52 -5.75 6.13
CA LEU A 50 7.40 -6.35 7.15
C LEU A 50 6.64 -6.61 8.45
N PHE A 51 5.74 -5.71 8.85
CA PHE A 51 4.88 -5.94 10.01
C PHE A 51 3.96 -7.16 9.79
N LEU A 52 3.34 -7.28 8.62
CA LEU A 52 2.54 -8.45 8.25
C LEU A 52 3.37 -9.73 8.28
N TRP A 53 4.57 -9.70 7.70
CA TRP A 53 5.50 -10.83 7.71
C TRP A 53 5.88 -11.26 9.13
N SER A 54 6.10 -10.31 10.05
CA SER A 54 6.42 -10.61 11.45
C SER A 54 5.29 -11.34 12.20
N LYS A 55 4.07 -11.32 11.66
CA LYS A 55 2.88 -11.98 12.23
C LYS A 55 2.54 -13.30 11.54
N PHE A 56 3.28 -13.67 10.49
CA PHE A 56 3.03 -14.91 9.75
C PHE A 56 3.52 -16.14 10.54
N ASP A 57 2.69 -17.17 10.60
CA ASP A 57 2.99 -18.47 11.22
C ASP A 57 3.41 -19.49 10.15
N PRO A 58 4.69 -19.88 10.04
CA PRO A 58 5.15 -20.83 9.04
C PRO A 58 4.64 -22.27 9.25
N THR A 59 4.05 -22.58 10.40
CA THR A 59 3.54 -23.93 10.71
C THR A 59 2.09 -24.14 10.23
N ASN A 60 1.38 -23.06 9.90
CA ASN A 60 0.02 -23.10 9.40
C ASN A 60 -0.01 -22.96 7.87
N ALA A 61 -0.41 -24.04 7.18
CA ALA A 61 -0.47 -24.10 5.71
C ALA A 61 -1.65 -23.33 5.08
N GLY A 62 -2.60 -22.83 5.88
CA GLY A 62 -3.74 -22.06 5.40
C GLY A 62 -3.43 -20.59 5.13
N PHE A 63 -4.35 -19.88 4.47
CA PHE A 63 -4.28 -18.42 4.36
C PHE A 63 -4.55 -17.77 5.73
N GLN A 64 -3.70 -16.84 6.15
CA GLN A 64 -3.71 -16.29 7.53
C GLN A 64 -4.26 -14.86 7.63
N PHE A 65 -4.28 -14.12 6.52
CA PHE A 65 -4.76 -12.74 6.45
C PHE A 65 -5.99 -12.64 5.53
N ILE A 66 -6.93 -13.57 5.70
CA ILE A 66 -8.16 -13.61 4.92
C ILE A 66 -9.01 -12.40 5.29
N GLU A 67 -9.38 -11.62 4.28
CA GLU A 67 -10.22 -10.44 4.40
C GLU A 67 -11.35 -10.58 3.39
N GLU A 68 -12.52 -10.98 3.86
CA GLU A 68 -13.71 -11.18 3.03
C GLU A 68 -14.66 -10.00 3.18
N THR A 69 -15.12 -9.50 2.04
CA THR A 69 -16.16 -8.48 1.95
C THR A 69 -17.20 -8.96 0.96
N GLN A 70 -18.48 -8.76 1.25
CA GLN A 70 -19.53 -9.10 0.30
C GLN A 70 -19.37 -8.22 -0.94
N TRP A 71 -19.26 -8.85 -2.10
CA TRP A 71 -19.29 -8.14 -3.37
C TRP A 71 -20.51 -8.59 -4.17
N ILE A 72 -21.48 -7.67 -4.31
CA ILE A 72 -22.80 -7.84 -4.96
C ILE A 72 -23.62 -8.94 -4.27
#